data_AF-A0A1V5WV24-F1
#
_entry.id   AF-A0A1V5WV24-F1
#
_cell.length_a   1.000
_cell.length_b   1.000
_cell.length_c   1.000
_cell.angle_alpha   90.00
_cell.angle_beta   90.00
_cell.angle_gamma   90.00
#
_symmetry.space_group_name_H-M   'P 1'
#
loop_
_entity.id
_entity.type
_entity.pdbx_description
1 polymer ?
#
loop_
_entity_poly.entity_id
_entity_poly.type
_entity_poly.pdbx_seq_one_letter_code
_entity_poly.pdbx_strand_id
1 'polypeptide(L)'
;MDPRVQEGLIKLTQKKNCFGEYYLVSVKGSSSYFRNGREEDLLNMISLSKVKTVLIIHHSDCKAYDIKYPTIEKKTQITDMIESEKIIKGIFPNIRVIKLWAELDEFKTSVATFQEISG
;
A
#
# COMPACT_ATOMS: atom_id res chain seq x y z
N MET A 1 -7.99 4.02 -4.66
CA MET A 1 -7.48 4.38 -3.31
C MET A 1 -8.59 5.09 -2.54
N ASP A 2 -8.70 4.83 -1.24
CA ASP A 2 -9.63 5.54 -0.35
C ASP A 2 -9.23 7.03 -0.22
N PRO A 3 -10.14 8.01 -0.43
CA PRO A 3 -9.81 9.44 -0.36
C PRO A 3 -9.22 9.86 0.99
N ARG A 4 -9.66 9.24 2.10
CA ARG A 4 -9.18 9.53 3.45
C ARG A 4 -7.69 9.18 3.58
N VAL A 5 -7.32 8.04 2.99
CA VAL A 5 -5.93 7.56 2.95
C VAL A 5 -5.08 8.43 2.02
N GLN A 6 -5.63 8.85 0.87
CA GLN A 6 -4.97 9.76 -0.05
C GLN A 6 -4.59 11.09 0.62
N GLU A 7 -5.55 11.73 1.29
CA GLU A 7 -5.32 12.98 2.01
C GLU A 7 -4.30 12.81 3.13
N GLY A 8 -4.41 11.73 3.91
CA GLY A 8 -3.44 11.41 4.95
C GLY A 8 -2.03 11.24 4.40
N LEU A 9 -1.88 10.58 3.25
CA LEU A 9 -0.58 10.34 2.64
C LEU A 9 0.04 11.62 2.09
N ILE A 10 -0.76 12.51 1.50
CA ILE A 10 -0.29 13.84 1.07
C ILE A 10 0.28 14.58 2.28
N LYS A 11 -0.44 14.63 3.40
CA LYS A 11 0.03 15.28 4.63
C LYS A 11 1.32 14.64 5.17
N LEU A 12 1.40 13.31 5.18
CA LEU A 12 2.59 12.57 5.62
C LEU A 12 3.82 12.91 4.77
N THR A 13 3.65 12.94 3.45
CA THR A 13 4.76 13.09 2.50
C THR A 13 5.23 14.54 2.37
N GLN A 14 4.31 15.51 2.53
CA GLN A 14 4.66 16.91 2.77
C GLN A 14 5.49 17.07 4.04
N LYS A 15 5.05 16.48 5.16
CA LYS A 15 5.79 16.55 6.45
C LYS A 15 7.18 15.93 6.37
N LYS A 16 7.35 14.88 5.58
CA LYS A 16 8.63 14.18 5.39
C LYS A 16 9.49 14.74 4.24
N ASN A 17 9.02 15.78 3.54
CA ASN A 17 9.67 16.39 2.39
C ASN A 17 10.06 15.38 1.28
N CYS A 18 9.23 14.36 1.07
CA CYS A 18 9.47 13.28 0.09
C CYS A 18 8.38 13.23 -1.00
N PHE A 19 7.68 14.34 -1.21
CA PHE A 19 6.61 14.45 -2.20
C PHE A 19 7.19 14.28 -3.62
N GLY A 20 6.67 13.31 -4.38
CA GLY A 20 7.12 13.01 -5.74
C GLY A 20 8.26 12.00 -5.84
N GLU A 21 8.80 11.50 -4.73
CA GLU A 21 9.90 10.50 -4.73
C GLU A 21 9.43 9.03 -4.74
N TYR A 22 8.12 8.81 -4.78
CA TYR A 22 7.51 7.49 -4.67
C TYR A 22 6.39 7.29 -5.69
N TYR A 23 6.20 6.03 -6.08
CA TYR A 23 4.92 5.61 -6.64
C TYR A 23 4.03 5.00 -5.58
N LEU A 24 2.76 5.34 -5.71
CA LEU A 24 1.72 4.90 -4.83
C LEU A 24 0.92 3.79 -5.51
N VAL A 25 0.98 2.61 -4.91
CA VAL A 25 0.22 1.46 -5.36
C VAL A 25 -0.85 1.17 -4.31
N SER A 26 -2.09 1.50 -4.62
CA SER A 26 -3.25 1.16 -3.80
C SER A 26 -4.13 0.21 -4.61
N VAL A 27 -3.86 -1.08 -4.47
CA VAL A 27 -4.59 -2.13 -5.18
C VAL A 27 -5.29 -3.01 -4.14
N LYS A 28 -6.60 -3.13 -4.27
CA LYS A 28 -7.41 -4.07 -3.49
C LYS A 28 -6.98 -5.51 -3.82
N GLY A 29 -6.57 -6.29 -2.82
CA GLY A 29 -6.03 -7.63 -3.04
C GLY A 29 -4.77 -7.58 -3.90
N SER A 30 -3.81 -6.73 -3.54
CA SER A 30 -2.64 -6.49 -4.39
C SER A 30 -1.88 -7.78 -4.69
N SER A 31 -1.78 -8.72 -3.74
CA SER A 31 -1.13 -10.02 -3.99
C SER A 31 -1.88 -10.89 -5.00
N SER A 32 -3.22 -10.84 -5.04
CA SER A 32 -4.00 -11.57 -6.06
C SER A 32 -3.98 -10.84 -7.40
N TYR A 33 -3.92 -9.51 -7.40
CA TYR A 33 -3.66 -8.71 -8.59
C TYR A 33 -2.30 -9.08 -9.22
N PHE A 34 -1.25 -9.13 -8.40
CA PHE A 34 0.13 -9.52 -8.76
C PHE A 34 0.32 -11.02 -9.04
N ARG A 35 -0.57 -11.91 -8.57
CA ARG A 35 -0.49 -13.36 -8.89
C ARG A 35 -1.19 -13.72 -10.19
N ASN A 36 -2.15 -12.91 -10.63
CA ASN A 36 -3.02 -13.24 -11.76
C ASN A 36 -2.53 -12.64 -13.08
N GLY A 37 -1.30 -12.11 -13.15
CA GLY A 37 -0.73 -11.56 -14.38
C GLY A 37 -1.39 -10.25 -14.84
N ARG A 38 -2.15 -9.58 -13.95
CA ARG A 38 -2.79 -8.27 -14.26
C ARG A 38 -1.88 -7.10 -13.92
N GLU A 39 -0.70 -7.41 -13.42
CA GLU A 39 0.31 -6.45 -13.00
C GLU A 39 1.13 -5.82 -14.14
N GLU A 40 0.95 -6.24 -15.40
CA GLU A 40 1.74 -5.70 -16.53
C GLU A 40 1.74 -4.17 -16.57
N ASP A 41 0.59 -3.51 -16.45
CA ASP A 41 0.51 -2.04 -16.46
C ASP A 41 1.22 -1.39 -15.27
N LEU A 42 1.14 -2.01 -14.09
CA LEU A 42 1.75 -1.50 -12.87
C LEU A 42 3.27 -1.70 -12.87
N LEU A 43 3.72 -2.87 -13.30
CA LEU A 43 5.13 -3.20 -13.47
C LEU A 43 5.75 -2.36 -14.59
N ASN A 44 5.01 -2.13 -15.67
CA ASN A 44 5.43 -1.23 -16.75
C ASN A 44 5.51 0.22 -16.25
N MET A 45 4.57 0.67 -15.42
CA MET A 45 4.70 2.00 -14.79
C MET A 45 5.94 2.08 -13.89
N ILE A 46 6.19 1.07 -13.06
CA ILE A 46 7.39 1.02 -12.20
C ILE A 46 8.65 1.04 -13.06
N SER A 47 8.74 0.22 -14.11
CA SER A 47 9.92 0.11 -14.98
C SER A 47 10.19 1.36 -15.81
N LEU A 48 9.14 2.02 -16.31
CA LEU A 48 9.23 3.26 -17.09
C LEU A 48 9.60 4.48 -16.24
N SER A 49 9.38 4.38 -14.94
CA SER A 49 9.70 5.44 -14.01
C SER A 49 11.07 5.24 -13.39
N LYS A 50 11.79 6.33 -13.14
CA LYS A 50 13.01 6.29 -12.31
C LYS A 50 12.70 6.15 -10.82
N VAL A 51 11.54 5.57 -10.47
CA VAL A 51 11.08 5.50 -9.09
C VAL A 51 11.89 4.48 -8.33
N LYS A 52 12.42 4.92 -7.19
CA LYS A 52 13.23 4.10 -6.30
C LYS A 52 12.41 3.48 -5.17
N THR A 53 11.18 3.95 -4.98
CA THR A 53 10.34 3.57 -3.83
C THR A 53 8.88 3.29 -4.24
N VAL A 54 8.38 2.11 -3.87
CA VAL A 54 6.96 1.75 -3.96
C VAL A 54 6.34 1.75 -2.57
N LEU A 55 5.22 2.45 -2.42
CA LEU A 55 4.39 2.40 -1.22
C LEU A 55 3.23 1.43 -1.43
N ILE A 56 3.10 0.46 -0.52
CA ILE A 56 1.94 -0.44 -0.43
C ILE A 56 1.16 -0.03 0.81
N ILE A 57 -0.12 0.30 0.65
CA ILE A 57 -0.94 0.85 1.74
C ILE A 57 -2.27 0.10 1.88
N HIS A 58 -2.55 -0.31 3.11
CA HIS A 58 -3.82 -0.88 3.55
C HIS A 58 -4.36 -0.10 4.76
N HIS A 59 -5.66 -0.22 5.07
CA HIS A 59 -6.28 0.59 6.12
C HIS A 59 -7.39 -0.12 6.91
N SER A 60 -7.67 0.38 8.13
CA SER A 60 -8.56 -0.29 9.10
C SER A 60 -10.04 -0.36 8.73
N ASP A 61 -10.47 0.33 7.66
CA ASP A 61 -11.85 0.33 7.16
C ASP A 61 -11.90 -0.04 5.67
N CYS A 62 -10.98 -0.89 5.21
CA CYS A 62 -10.87 -1.23 3.79
C CYS A 62 -12.09 -2.02 3.27
N LYS A 63 -12.61 -2.96 4.07
CA LYS A 63 -13.72 -3.88 3.71
C LYS A 63 -13.51 -4.59 2.37
N ALA A 64 -12.27 -4.65 1.92
CA ALA A 64 -11.90 -5.16 0.60
C ALA A 64 -12.12 -6.67 0.52
N TYR A 65 -11.91 -7.38 1.63
CA TYR A 65 -11.82 -8.83 1.63
C TYR A 65 -13.16 -9.50 1.99
N ASP A 66 -14.23 -8.73 2.17
CA ASP A 66 -15.54 -9.22 2.64
C ASP A 66 -15.45 -10.05 3.94
N ILE A 67 -14.46 -9.74 4.77
CA ILE A 67 -14.20 -10.39 6.06
C ILE A 67 -14.93 -9.59 7.14
N LYS A 68 -15.86 -10.25 7.85
CA LYS A 68 -16.66 -9.63 8.93
C LYS A 68 -15.87 -9.26 10.18
N TYR A 69 -14.67 -9.82 10.36
CA TYR A 69 -13.84 -9.65 11.56
C TYR A 69 -12.64 -8.74 11.29
N PRO A 70 -12.59 -7.52 11.85
CA PRO A 70 -11.53 -6.53 11.57
C PRO A 70 -10.12 -7.03 11.87
N THR A 71 -9.95 -7.84 12.92
CA THR A 71 -8.65 -8.41 13.29
C THR A 71 -8.15 -9.45 12.29
N ILE A 72 -9.06 -10.24 11.72
CA ILE A 72 -8.74 -11.20 10.66
C ILE A 72 -8.45 -10.43 9.37
N GLU A 73 -9.27 -9.44 9.03
CA GLU A 73 -9.05 -8.62 7.84
C GLU A 73 -7.70 -7.90 7.86
N LYS A 74 -7.32 -7.31 9.00
CA LYS A 74 -6.00 -6.69 9.18
C LYS A 74 -4.86 -7.68 8.97
N LYS A 75 -4.97 -8.90 9.50
CA LYS A 75 -3.95 -9.95 9.27
C LYS A 75 -3.84 -10.30 7.79
N THR A 76 -4.98 -10.50 7.11
CA THR A 76 -5.03 -10.77 5.67
C THR A 76 -4.40 -9.64 4.86
N GLN A 77 -4.72 -8.38 5.18
CA GLN A 77 -4.13 -7.20 4.55
C GLN A 77 -2.61 -7.14 4.77
N ILE A 78 -2.12 -7.44 5.97
CA ILE A 78 -0.68 -7.47 6.24
C ILE A 78 0.03 -8.57 5.44
N THR A 79 -0.55 -9.78 5.39
CA THR A 79 -0.01 -10.86 4.55
C THR A 79 0.02 -10.47 3.08
N ASP A 80 -1.04 -9.82 2.59
CA ASP A 80 -1.14 -9.29 1.22
C ASP A 80 -0.02 -8.28 0.90
N MET A 81 0.30 -7.37 1.84
CA MET A 81 1.41 -6.43 1.68
C MET A 81 2.77 -7.13 1.59
N ILE A 82 3.01 -8.14 2.45
CA ILE A 82 4.27 -8.89 2.47
C ILE A 82 4.46 -9.68 1.18
N GLU A 83 3.41 -10.35 0.70
CA GLU A 83 3.47 -11.10 -0.55
C GLU A 83 3.67 -10.18 -1.77
N SER A 84 3.01 -9.04 -1.77
CA SER A 84 3.18 -8.03 -2.83
C SER A 84 4.61 -7.49 -2.88
N GLU A 85 5.23 -7.23 -1.73
CA GLU A 85 6.65 -6.84 -1.66
C GLU A 85 7.57 -7.90 -2.28
N LYS A 86 7.35 -9.19 -1.97
CA LYS A 86 8.17 -10.28 -2.53
C LYS A 86 8.09 -10.30 -4.06
N ILE A 87 6.89 -10.14 -4.62
CA ILE A 87 6.69 -10.13 -6.07
C ILE A 87 7.40 -8.92 -6.70
N ILE A 88 7.18 -7.73 -6.14
CA ILE A 88 7.81 -6.48 -6.62
C ILE A 88 9.34 -6.59 -6.58
N LYS A 89 9.92 -7.07 -5.47
CA LYS A 89 11.38 -7.22 -5.33
C LYS A 89 11.95 -8.34 -6.19
N GLY A 90 11.17 -9.39 -6.48
CA GLY A 90 11.57 -10.43 -7.42
C GLY A 90 11.79 -9.89 -8.83
N ILE A 91 11.03 -8.87 -9.22
CA ILE A 91 11.08 -8.24 -10.55
C ILE A 91 12.04 -7.04 -10.56
N PHE A 92 12.05 -6.25 -9.49
CA PHE A 92 12.88 -5.06 -9.31
C PHE A 92 13.71 -5.17 -8.02
N PRO A 93 14.84 -5.90 -8.02
CA PRO A 93 15.60 -6.19 -6.80
C PRO A 93 16.10 -4.95 -6.04
N ASN A 94 16.32 -3.85 -6.76
CA ASN A 94 16.86 -2.61 -6.21
C ASN A 94 15.78 -1.62 -5.76
N ILE A 95 14.49 -1.96 -5.91
CA ILE A 95 13.41 -1.06 -5.50
C ILE A 95 13.20 -1.13 -3.99
N ARG A 96 13.06 0.03 -3.37
CA ARG A 96 12.61 0.11 -1.98
C ARG A 96 11.12 -0.11 -1.95
N VAL A 97 10.66 -1.01 -1.09
CA VAL A 97 9.22 -1.21 -0.83
C VAL A 97 8.96 -0.78 0.61
N ILE A 98 7.97 0.08 0.82
CA ILE A 98 7.52 0.52 2.14
C ILE A 98 6.05 0.09 2.29
N LYS A 99 5.78 -0.68 3.33
CA LYS A 99 4.44 -1.17 3.67
C LYS A 99 3.87 -0.26 4.76
N LEU A 100 2.76 0.42 4.50
CA LEU A 100 2.12 1.31 5.45
C LEU A 100 0.72 0.80 5.82
N TRP A 101 0.49 0.66 7.11
CA TRP A 101 -0.85 0.51 7.68
C TRP A 101 -1.39 1.89 8.04
N ALA A 102 -2.54 2.26 7.47
CA ALA A 102 -3.26 3.48 7.80
C ALA A 102 -4.39 3.16 8.79
N GLU A 103 -4.25 3.65 10.02
CA GLU A 103 -5.32 3.57 11.02
C GLU A 103 -6.22 4.80 10.87
N LEU A 104 -7.50 4.59 10.58
CA LEU A 104 -8.47 5.68 10.57
C LEU A 104 -8.83 6.12 11.99
N ASP A 105 -9.26 7.37 12.13
CA ASP A 105 -9.82 7.88 13.39
C ASP A 105 -11.11 7.13 13.79
N GLU A 106 -11.57 7.36 15.02
CA GLU A 106 -12.76 6.71 15.57
C GLU A 106 -14.03 6.98 14.76
N PHE A 107 -14.10 8.13 14.09
CA PHE A 107 -15.21 8.54 13.23
C PHE A 107 -15.05 8.05 11.79
N LYS A 108 -13.92 7.42 11.48
CA LYS A 108 -13.50 6.98 10.15
C LYS A 108 -13.53 8.10 9.11
N THR A 109 -13.22 9.33 9.53
CA THR A 109 -13.23 10.52 8.65
C THR A 109 -11.86 10.82 8.07
N SER A 110 -10.79 10.46 8.78
CA SER A 110 -9.41 10.72 8.37
C SER A 110 -8.45 9.64 8.87
N VAL A 111 -7.21 9.65 8.37
CA VAL A 111 -6.15 8.79 8.91
C VAL A 111 -5.61 9.41 10.20
N ALA A 112 -5.76 8.69 11.32
CA ALA A 112 -5.17 9.06 12.59
C ALA A 112 -3.65 8.82 12.58
N THR A 113 -3.20 7.66 12.08
CA THR A 113 -1.77 7.32 12.03
C THR A 113 -1.40 6.47 10.81
N PHE A 114 -0.14 6.60 10.38
CA PHE A 114 0.51 5.64 9.50
C PHE A 114 1.56 4.88 10.28
N GLN A 115 1.51 3.56 10.21
CA GLN A 115 2.51 2.67 10.79
C GLN A 115 3.23 1.93 9.68
N GLU A 116 4.56 2.01 9.66
CA GLU A 116 5.36 1.16 8.79
C GLU A 116 5.35 -0.28 9.31
N ILE A 117 5.03 -1.22 8.43
CA ILE A 117 4.97 -2.63 8.78
C ILE A 117 6.30 -3.29 8.44
N SER A 118 7.00 -3.70 9.48
CA SER A 118 8.18 -4.58 9.39
C SER A 118 7.71 -6.03 9.33
N GLY A 119 8.22 -6.77 8.37
CA GLY A 119 7.87 -8.17 8.10
C GLY A 119 8.74 -8.70 6.99
#